data_AF-A0A8U0M4F5-F1
#
_entry.id   AF-A0A8U0M4F5-F1
#
_cell.length_a   1.000
_cell.length_b   1.000
_cell.length_c   1.000
_cell.angle_alpha   90.00
_cell.angle_beta   90.00
_cell.angle_gamma   90.00
#
_symmetry.space_group_name_H-M   'P 1'
#
loop_
_entity.id
_entity.type
_entity.pdbx_description
1 polymer ?
#
loop_
_entity_poly.entity_id
_entity_poly.type
_entity_poly.pdbx_seq_one_letter_code
_entity_poly.pdbx_strand_id
1 'polypeptide(L)' 'MESTYTLSKLATGNSTPAAGRSTRRRANGPATAALLIQIATEILTSSPTMRQKANITLTDLAAADKVRKSLLKTGTV' A
#
# COMPACT_ATOMS: atom_id res chain seq x y z
N MET A 1 7.63 -45.07 0.05
CA MET A 1 6.64 -43.99 0.28
C MET A 1 7.32 -43.05 1.25
N GLU A 2 8.22 -42.22 0.73
CA GLU A 2 9.14 -41.43 1.55
C GLU A 2 8.44 -40.14 1.97
N SER A 3 8.00 -40.06 3.23
CA SER A 3 7.40 -38.87 3.83
C SER A 3 8.47 -37.78 4.02
N THR A 4 8.34 -36.67 3.31
CA THR A 4 9.18 -35.49 3.50
C THR A 4 8.55 -34.53 4.50
N TYR A 5 8.83 -34.74 5.78
CA TYR A 5 8.58 -33.74 6.84
C TYR A 5 9.87 -32.98 7.14
N THR A 6 9.99 -31.75 6.65
CA THR A 6 10.92 -30.74 7.21
C THR A 6 10.15 -29.41 7.25
N LEU A 7 9.41 -29.16 8.33
CA LEU A 7 9.87 -28.43 9.51
C LEU A 7 10.41 -27.02 9.17
N SER A 8 9.47 -26.09 9.24
CA SER A 8 9.59 -24.66 9.52
C SER A 8 10.97 -24.18 9.95
N LYS A 9 11.68 -23.48 9.06
CA LYS A 9 12.77 -22.58 9.45
C LYS A 9 12.25 -21.15 9.47
N LEU A 10 11.72 -20.74 10.62
CA LEU A 10 11.62 -19.33 11.01
C LEU A 10 13.04 -18.78 11.08
N ALA A 11 13.48 -18.14 10.00
CA ALA A 11 14.69 -17.33 10.01
C ALA A 11 14.29 -15.92 10.50
N THR A 12 14.40 -15.74 11.81
CA THR A 12 14.55 -14.45 12.47
C THR A 12 15.77 -13.75 11.87
N GLY A 13 15.54 -12.80 10.98
CA GLY A 13 16.59 -11.99 10.37
C GLY A 13 16.35 -10.52 10.69
N ASN A 14 17.18 -9.98 11.58
CA ASN A 14 17.34 -8.54 11.79
C ASN A 14 17.45 -7.81 10.45
N SER A 15 16.48 -6.95 10.14
CA SER A 15 16.64 -5.93 9.12
C SER A 15 16.63 -4.55 9.78
N THR A 16 17.77 -4.17 10.33
CA THR A 16 18.15 -2.76 10.43
C THR A 16 18.06 -2.20 9.01
N PRO A 17 17.17 -1.23 8.68
CA PRO A 17 17.21 -0.63 7.35
C PRO A 17 18.43 0.28 7.33
N ALA A 18 19.56 -0.29 6.93
CA ALA A 18 20.71 0.46 6.46
C ALA A 18 20.20 1.42 5.38
N ALA A 19 20.47 2.70 5.59
CA ALA A 19 20.16 3.81 4.69
C ALA A 19 20.98 3.69 3.39
N GLY A 20 20.71 2.65 2.60
CA GLY A 20 21.12 2.56 1.22
C GLY A 20 20.21 3.47 0.41
N ARG A 21 20.70 4.65 0.04
CA ARG A 21 20.07 5.52 -0.97
C ARG A 21 20.05 4.77 -2.29
N SER A 22 19.06 3.90 -2.47
CA SER A 22 18.70 3.34 -3.76
C SER A 22 18.39 4.52 -4.68
N THR A 23 19.17 4.66 -5.75
CA THR A 23 18.94 5.55 -6.87
C THR A 23 17.61 5.16 -7.52
N ARG A 24 16.53 5.61 -6.89
CA ARG A 24 15.14 5.36 -7.28
C ARG A 24 14.96 5.99 -8.65
N ARG A 25 15.04 5.16 -9.70
CA ARG A 25 14.49 5.47 -11.03
C ARG A 25 13.19 6.23 -10.79
N ARG A 26 13.02 7.40 -11.43
CA ARG A 26 11.83 8.24 -11.32
C ARG A 26 10.62 7.46 -11.84
N ALA A 27 10.12 6.52 -11.04
CA ALA A 27 8.80 5.96 -11.21
C ALA A 27 7.84 7.14 -10.99
N ASN A 28 6.75 7.17 -11.76
CA ASN A 28 5.69 8.16 -11.65
C ASN A 28 5.00 8.05 -10.29
N GLY A 29 5.69 8.39 -9.21
CA GLY A 29 5.27 8.23 -7.82
C GLY A 29 3.90 8.84 -7.56
N PRO A 30 3.60 10.05 -8.08
CA PRO A 30 2.27 10.62 -7.99
C PRO A 30 1.19 9.79 -8.68
N ALA A 31 1.45 9.27 -9.88
CA ALA A 31 0.49 8.45 -10.63
C ALA A 31 0.27 7.08 -9.96
N THR A 32 1.34 6.43 -9.49
CA THR A 32 1.24 5.17 -8.75
C THR A 32 0.50 5.36 -7.43
N ALA A 33 0.79 6.42 -6.68
CA ALA A 33 0.09 6.73 -5.44
C ALA A 33 -1.40 7.01 -5.71
N ALA A 34 -1.74 7.76 -6.76
CA ALA A 34 -3.12 8.01 -7.15
C ALA A 34 -3.87 6.71 -7.49
N LEU A 35 -3.23 5.79 -8.20
CA LEU A 35 -3.79 4.46 -8.52
C LEU A 35 -4.02 3.63 -7.24
N LEU A 36 -3.04 3.57 -6.34
CA LEU A 36 -3.16 2.82 -5.08
C LEU A 36 -4.30 3.36 -4.21
N ILE A 37 -4.45 4.69 -4.14
CA ILE A 37 -5.56 5.32 -3.42
C ILE A 37 -6.89 4.88 -4.04
N GLN A 38 -7.02 4.92 -5.37
CA GLN A 38 -8.24 4.52 -6.07
C GLN A 38 -8.63 3.06 -5.73
N ILE A 39 -7.68 2.12 -5.86
CA ILE A 39 -7.92 0.71 -5.57
C ILE A 39 -8.34 0.52 -4.09
N ALA A 40 -7.63 1.16 -3.16
CA ALA A 40 -7.95 1.07 -1.75
C ALA A 40 -9.35 1.63 -1.44
N THR A 41 -9.72 2.77 -2.02
CA THR A 41 -11.06 3.35 -1.85
C THR A 41 -12.16 2.45 -2.40
N GLU A 42 -11.93 1.78 -3.53
CA GLU A 42 -12.88 0.86 -4.13
C GLU A 42 -13.09 -0.38 -3.26
N ILE A 43 -12.00 -0.97 -2.74
CA ILE A 43 -12.06 -2.11 -1.82
C ILE A 43 -12.82 -1.76 -0.53
N LEU A 44 -12.51 -0.60 0.08
CA LEU A 44 -13.11 -0.18 1.35
C LEU A 44 -14.56 0.28 1.21
N THR A 45 -14.95 0.75 0.01
CA THR A 45 -16.35 1.07 -0.30
C THR A 45 -17.15 -0.21 -0.53
N SER A 46 -16.55 -1.20 -1.20
CA SER A 46 -17.18 -2.50 -1.47
C SER A 46 -17.28 -3.39 -0.23
N SER A 47 -16.38 -3.22 0.75
CA SER A 47 -16.35 -4.01 1.99
C SER A 47 -16.45 -3.14 3.25
N PRO A 48 -17.67 -2.91 3.77
CA PRO A 48 -17.89 -2.17 5.02
C PRO A 48 -17.17 -2.80 6.21
N THR A 49 -17.05 -4.13 6.25
CA THR A 49 -16.36 -4.87 7.32
C THR A 49 -14.87 -4.57 7.35
N MET A 50 -14.20 -4.52 6.20
CA MET A 50 -12.79 -4.14 6.13
C MET A 50 -12.58 -2.68 6.58
N ARG A 51 -13.47 -1.78 6.16
CA ARG A 51 -13.44 -0.38 6.59
C ARG A 51 -13.55 -0.25 8.11
N GLN A 52 -14.47 -0.99 8.73
CA GLN A 52 -14.61 -1.03 10.19
C GLN A 52 -13.37 -1.61 10.89
N LYS A 53 -12.81 -2.71 10.38
CA LYS A 53 -11.58 -3.32 10.94
C LYS A 53 -10.37 -2.38 10.87
N ALA A 54 -10.29 -1.57 9.82
CA ALA A 54 -9.24 -0.57 9.66
C ALA A 54 -9.53 0.75 10.42
N ASN A 55 -10.67 0.87 11.10
CA ASN A 55 -11.14 2.09 11.75
C ASN A 55 -11.15 3.32 10.81
N ILE A 56 -11.52 3.10 9.55
CA ILE A 56 -11.59 4.15 8.52
C ILE A 56 -13.03 4.66 8.43
N THR A 57 -13.22 5.98 8.41
CA THR A 57 -14.53 6.61 8.28
C THR A 57 -14.84 6.98 6.84
N LEU A 58 -16.11 7.33 6.55
CA LEU A 58 -16.49 7.88 5.24
C LEU A 58 -15.76 9.20 4.94
N THR A 59 -15.44 9.97 6.00
CA THR A 59 -14.69 11.22 5.91
C THR A 59 -13.26 10.98 5.42
N ASP A 60 -12.63 9.89 5.86
CA ASP A 60 -11.28 9.51 5.44
C ASP A 60 -11.25 9.08 3.97
N LEU A 61 -12.29 8.40 3.48
CA LEU A 61 -12.43 8.08 2.06
C LEU A 61 -12.53 9.35 1.20
N ALA A 62 -13.32 10.34 1.64
CA ALA A 62 -13.42 11.63 0.96
C ALA A 62 -12.10 12.42 1.00
N ALA A 63 -11.36 12.35 2.11
CA ALA A 63 -10.03 12.96 2.22
C ALA A 63 -9.02 12.29 1.28
N ALA A 64 -9.01 10.96 1.20
CA ALA A 64 -8.16 10.21 0.29
C ALA A 64 -8.42 10.60 -1.18
N ASP A 65 -9.67 10.78 -1.56
CA ASP A 65 -10.04 11.24 -2.91
C ASP A 65 -9.52 12.64 -3.25
N LYS A 66 -9.49 13.55 -2.27
CA LYS A 66 -8.87 14.88 -2.46
C LYS A 66 -7.37 14.77 -2.70
N VAL A 67 -6.68 13.91 -1.94
CA VAL A 67 -5.24 13.64 -2.12
C VAL A 67 -4.98 13.03 -3.50
N ARG A 68 -5.77 12.04 -3.92
CA ARG A 68 -5.68 11.44 -5.26
C ARG A 68 -5.76 12.51 -6.36
N LYS A 69 -6.75 13.40 -6.29
CA LYS A 69 -6.91 14.50 -7.24
C LYS A 69 -5.72 15.48 -7.22
N SER A 70 -5.15 15.74 -6.05
CA SER A 70 -3.95 16.57 -5.91
C SER A 70 -2.73 15.94 -6.58
N LEU A 71 -2.51 14.64 -6.36
CA LEU A 71 -1.37 13.91 -6.93
C LEU A 71 -1.41 13.88 -8.47
N LEU A 72 -2.60 13.75 -9.06
CA LEU A 72 -2.77 13.82 -10.51
C LEU A 72 -2.47 15.20 -11.09
N LYS A 73 -2.75 16.28 -10.35
CA LYS A 73 -2.41 17.66 -10.75
C LYS A 73 -0.92 17.97 -10.62
N THR A 74 -0.24 17.36 -9.65
CA THR A 74 1.19 17.56 -9.44
C THR A 74 2.04 16.70 -10.37
N GLY A 75 1.53 15.58 -10.86
CA GLY A 75 2.23 14.69 -11.80
C GLY A 75 2.28 15.17 -13.26
N THR A 76 1.64 16.29 -13.59
CA THR A 76 1.62 16.90 -14.94
C THR A 76 2.63 18.04 -15.11
N VAL A 77 3.66 18.12 -14.27
CA VAL A 77 4.72 19.16 -14.31
C VAL A 77 6.07 18.52 -14.64
#